data_AF-A0A5J4Q6Y2-F1
#
_entry.id   AF-A0A5J4Q6Y2-F1
#
_cell.length_a   1.000
_cell.length_b   1.000
_cell.length_c   1.000
_cell.angle_alpha   90.00
_cell.angle_beta   90.00
_cell.angle_gamma   90.00
#
_symmetry.space_group_name_H-M   'P 1'
#
loop_
_entity.id
_entity.type
_entity.pdbx_description
1 polymer ?
#
loop_
_entity_poly.entity_id
_entity_poly.type
_entity_poly.pdbx_seq_one_letter_code
_entity_poly.pdbx_strand_id
1 'polypeptide(L)'
;TFHVNFTLDPNKENYIALYDSNGKTLIDEVVIPAGQIADHSYARENDGSPNWVVKGSGEGSYVTPSTNNKTDDRNIKIENFKKHDSAGVGMAIIAMSVVFIGLILLFISFKVVGNTAVKLTNRNAMKAHGITDKAEAKEKFGGTLSGEQYAAIAMAMHEYMNDVHDIEDMILTIDKVKRTYSPWSSKIYTLREVPRR
;
A
#
# COMPACT_ATOMS: atom_id res chain seq x y z
N THR A 1 -14.62 -30.97 23.99
CA THR A 1 -16.01 -31.31 24.34
C THR A 1 -16.00 -32.56 25.19
N PHE A 2 -16.58 -32.52 26.40
CA PHE A 2 -16.75 -33.71 27.22
C PHE A 2 -18.13 -34.30 26.94
N HIS A 3 -18.18 -35.60 26.65
CA HIS A 3 -19.44 -36.32 26.51
C HIS A 3 -19.77 -36.97 27.86
N VAL A 4 -20.95 -36.70 28.38
CA VAL A 4 -21.44 -37.29 29.62
C VAL A 4 -22.33 -38.48 29.33
N ASN A 5 -22.35 -39.47 30.24
CA ASN A 5 -23.16 -40.69 30.14
C ASN A 5 -24.48 -40.62 30.93
N PHE A 6 -24.86 -39.42 31.40
CA PHE A 6 -26.08 -39.19 32.17
C PHE A 6 -26.98 -38.16 31.49
N THR A 7 -28.26 -38.18 31.85
CA THR A 7 -29.28 -37.25 31.38
C THR A 7 -29.69 -36.30 32.50
N LEU A 8 -29.92 -35.03 32.17
CA LEU A 8 -30.42 -34.02 33.10
C LEU A 8 -31.96 -34.03 33.14
N ASP A 9 -32.56 -33.79 34.31
CA ASP A 9 -34.01 -33.67 34.45
C ASP A 9 -34.43 -32.22 34.14
N PRO A 10 -35.20 -31.95 33.07
CA PRO A 10 -35.57 -30.58 32.70
C PRO A 10 -36.52 -29.90 33.70
N ASN A 11 -37.21 -30.67 34.54
CA ASN A 11 -38.22 -30.16 35.47
C ASN A 11 -37.69 -29.87 36.87
N LYS A 12 -36.40 -30.15 37.13
CA LYS A 12 -35.77 -29.99 38.43
C LYS A 12 -34.43 -29.28 38.30
N GLU A 13 -33.95 -28.78 39.42
CA GLU A 13 -32.58 -28.28 39.50
C GLU A 13 -31.60 -29.45 39.39
N ASN A 14 -30.56 -29.29 38.59
CA ASN A 14 -29.52 -30.30 38.41
C ASN A 14 -28.20 -29.75 38.95
N TYR A 15 -27.62 -30.44 39.93
CA TYR A 15 -26.30 -30.12 40.45
C TYR A 15 -25.23 -30.89 39.67
N ILE A 16 -24.27 -30.15 39.13
CA ILE A 16 -23.11 -30.71 38.43
C ILE A 16 -21.85 -30.18 39.12
N ALA A 17 -20.96 -31.09 39.50
CA ALA A 17 -19.67 -30.78 40.08
C ALA A 17 -18.56 -31.47 39.29
N LEU A 18 -17.47 -30.74 39.08
CA LEU A 18 -16.23 -31.23 38.51
C LEU A 18 -15.27 -31.51 39.66
N TYR A 19 -14.85 -32.76 39.79
CA TYR A 19 -13.82 -33.18 40.73
C TYR A 19 -12.49 -33.43 40.01
N ASP A 20 -11.39 -33.26 40.72
CA ASP A 20 -10.07 -33.68 40.27
C ASP A 20 -10.00 -35.21 40.11
N SER A 21 -8.98 -35.68 39.39
CA SER A 21 -8.62 -37.09 39.20
C SER A 21 -8.54 -37.91 40.49
N ASN A 22 -8.32 -37.25 41.63
CA ASN A 22 -8.30 -37.87 42.96
C ASN A 22 -9.70 -38.18 43.53
N GLY A 23 -10.78 -37.72 42.88
CA GLY A 23 -12.18 -37.92 43.27
C GLY A 23 -12.60 -37.21 44.57
N LYS A 24 -11.77 -36.33 45.12
CA LYS A 24 -12.00 -35.64 46.41
C LYS A 24 -11.94 -34.13 46.30
N THR A 25 -11.02 -33.60 45.52
CA THR A 25 -10.87 -32.15 45.35
C THR A 25 -11.95 -31.64 44.40
N LEU A 26 -12.85 -30.81 44.91
CA LEU A 26 -13.82 -30.08 44.08
C LEU A 26 -13.06 -29.02 43.28
N ILE A 27 -13.15 -29.08 41.95
CA ILE A 27 -12.56 -28.11 41.02
C ILE A 27 -13.57 -26.99 40.72
N ASP A 28 -14.80 -27.36 40.36
CA ASP A 28 -15.85 -26.39 40.04
C ASP A 28 -17.23 -27.02 40.26
N GLU A 29 -18.26 -26.20 40.43
CA GLU A 29 -19.64 -26.63 40.57
C GLU A 29 -20.63 -25.66 39.94
N VAL A 30 -21.79 -26.19 39.54
CA VAL A 30 -22.90 -25.42 39.00
C VAL A 30 -24.23 -26.09 39.34
N VAL A 31 -25.19 -25.27 39.77
CA VAL A 31 -26.60 -25.67 39.86
C VAL A 31 -27.30 -25.12 38.62
N ILE A 32 -27.78 -26.02 37.77
CA ILE A 32 -28.57 -25.67 36.59
C ILE A 32 -30.03 -25.56 37.02
N PRO A 33 -30.69 -24.40 36.85
CA PRO A 33 -32.08 -24.22 37.25
C PRO A 33 -33.03 -25.01 36.35
N ALA A 34 -34.18 -25.39 36.90
CA ALA A 34 -35.26 -26.05 36.15
C ALA A 34 -35.78 -25.16 35.01
N GLY A 35 -36.30 -25.77 33.94
CA GLY A 35 -36.92 -25.05 32.84
C GLY A 35 -35.94 -24.46 31.82
N GLN A 36 -34.79 -25.11 31.60
CA GLN A 36 -33.88 -24.74 30.50
C GLN A 36 -34.58 -24.79 29.15
N ILE A 37 -34.32 -23.79 28.31
CA ILE A 37 -34.92 -23.62 26.99
C ILE A 37 -34.01 -24.31 25.96
N ALA A 38 -34.62 -24.93 24.94
CA ALA A 38 -33.87 -25.46 23.80
C ALA A 38 -33.07 -24.35 23.09
N ASP A 39 -31.96 -24.73 22.44
CA ASP A 39 -31.05 -23.83 21.70
C ASP A 39 -30.39 -22.71 22.52
N HIS A 40 -30.42 -22.84 23.85
CA HIS A 40 -29.71 -21.95 24.76
C HIS A 40 -28.65 -22.71 25.53
N SER A 41 -27.57 -22.03 25.88
CA SER A 41 -26.48 -22.56 26.70
C SER A 41 -26.45 -21.85 28.04
N TYR A 42 -26.23 -22.61 29.11
CA TYR A 42 -26.02 -22.04 30.43
C TYR A 42 -24.53 -21.88 30.69
N ALA A 43 -24.07 -20.64 30.82
CA ALA A 43 -22.64 -20.31 30.86
C ALA A 43 -22.36 -19.15 31.82
N ARG A 44 -21.09 -19.00 32.21
CA ARG A 44 -20.66 -17.85 33.01
C ARG A 44 -20.78 -16.56 32.20
N GLU A 45 -21.13 -15.45 32.86
CA GLU A 45 -21.27 -14.15 32.21
C GLU A 45 -19.94 -13.71 31.56
N ASN A 46 -18.87 -13.68 32.37
CA ASN A 46 -17.48 -13.54 31.94
C ASN A 46 -16.71 -14.79 32.39
N ASP A 47 -15.60 -15.12 31.73
CA ASP A 47 -14.77 -16.25 32.14
C ASP A 47 -14.27 -16.06 33.58
N GLY A 48 -14.49 -17.07 34.42
CA GLY A 48 -14.17 -17.02 35.85
C GLY A 48 -15.12 -16.20 36.73
N SER A 49 -16.21 -15.62 36.17
CA SER A 49 -17.23 -14.92 36.96
C SER A 49 -18.05 -15.90 37.83
N PRO A 50 -18.45 -15.52 39.06
CA PRO A 50 -19.35 -16.34 39.88
C PRO A 50 -20.77 -16.43 39.30
N ASN A 51 -21.14 -15.49 38.42
CA ASN A 51 -22.50 -15.37 37.90
C ASN A 51 -22.71 -16.26 36.65
N TRP A 52 -23.77 -17.05 36.68
CA TRP A 52 -24.24 -17.86 35.56
C TRP A 52 -25.43 -17.21 34.88
N VAL A 53 -25.45 -17.23 33.55
CA VAL A 53 -26.49 -16.64 32.72
C VAL A 53 -26.85 -17.58 31.58
N VAL A 54 -28.12 -17.52 31.15
CA VAL A 54 -28.57 -18.20 29.94
C VAL A 54 -28.11 -17.37 28.73
N LYS A 55 -27.37 -18.00 27.81
CA LYS A 55 -26.84 -17.42 26.58
C LYS A 55 -27.52 -18.08 25.36
N GLY A 56 -27.74 -17.33 24.29
CA GLY A 56 -28.49 -17.78 23.11
C GLY A 56 -29.54 -16.79 22.61
N SER A 57 -29.90 -15.80 23.43
CA SER A 57 -30.87 -14.75 23.09
C SER A 57 -30.26 -13.35 23.24
N GLY A 58 -29.86 -12.73 22.11
CA GLY A 58 -29.47 -11.32 22.06
C GLY A 58 -28.02 -11.03 21.65
N GLU A 59 -27.73 -9.74 21.41
CA GLU A 59 -26.43 -9.23 21.01
C GLU A 59 -25.38 -9.46 22.12
N GLY A 60 -24.29 -10.17 21.80
CA GLY A 60 -23.24 -10.51 22.77
C GLY A 60 -23.52 -11.76 23.63
N SER A 61 -24.59 -12.51 23.35
CA SER A 61 -24.91 -13.79 24.02
C SER A 61 -24.46 -15.03 23.24
N TYR A 62 -23.59 -14.88 22.26
CA TYR A 62 -23.12 -16.01 21.46
C TYR A 62 -22.15 -16.87 22.27
N VAL A 63 -22.28 -18.17 22.07
CA VAL A 63 -21.42 -19.19 22.67
C VAL A 63 -20.81 -19.99 21.54
N THR A 64 -19.49 -19.97 21.45
CA THR A 64 -18.76 -20.75 20.47
C THR A 64 -18.05 -21.86 21.22
N PRO A 65 -18.24 -23.15 20.83
CA PRO A 65 -17.49 -24.25 21.43
C PRO A 65 -15.98 -23.95 21.41
N SER A 66 -15.30 -24.27 22.50
CA SER A 66 -13.85 -24.06 22.65
C SER A 66 -13.37 -22.60 22.59
N THR A 67 -14.26 -21.63 22.81
CA THR A 67 -13.93 -20.20 22.90
C THR A 67 -14.36 -19.64 24.25
N ASN A 68 -13.80 -18.50 24.63
CA ASN A 68 -14.16 -17.71 25.80
C ASN A 68 -15.65 -17.35 25.81
N ASN A 69 -16.23 -17.25 27.01
CA ASN A 69 -17.63 -16.88 27.20
C ASN A 69 -17.93 -15.44 26.77
N LYS A 70 -16.91 -14.58 26.70
CA LYS A 70 -17.03 -13.23 26.19
C LYS A 70 -16.02 -12.97 25.07
N THR A 71 -16.60 -12.76 23.91
CA THR A 71 -16.06 -12.11 22.72
C THR A 71 -15.50 -10.71 22.94
N ASP A 72 -14.27 -10.46 23.41
CA ASP A 72 -13.73 -9.10 23.52
C ASP A 72 -13.11 -8.63 22.19
N ASP A 73 -13.86 -8.75 21.09
CA ASP A 73 -13.53 -8.20 19.77
C ASP A 73 -13.81 -6.69 19.70
N ARG A 74 -13.74 -6.00 20.84
CA ARG A 74 -14.08 -4.58 20.96
C ARG A 74 -12.87 -3.74 20.63
N ASN A 75 -12.91 -3.08 19.47
CA ASN A 75 -11.95 -2.01 19.22
C ASN A 75 -12.39 -0.75 19.96
N ILE A 76 -11.88 -0.59 21.18
CA ILE A 76 -12.18 0.52 22.10
C ILE A 76 -12.06 1.89 21.40
N LYS A 77 -11.11 2.05 20.47
CA LYS A 77 -10.93 3.30 19.72
C LYS A 77 -12.14 3.58 18.82
N ILE A 78 -12.60 2.58 18.08
CA ILE A 78 -13.74 2.71 17.17
C ILE A 78 -15.04 2.91 17.95
N GLU A 79 -15.23 2.21 19.07
CA GLU A 79 -16.41 2.42 19.94
C GLU A 79 -16.42 3.83 20.54
N ASN A 80 -15.27 4.33 20.99
CA ASN A 80 -15.15 5.69 21.48
C ASN A 80 -15.45 6.73 20.37
N PHE A 81 -15.01 6.50 19.14
CA PHE A 81 -15.39 7.35 18.01
C PHE A 81 -16.89 7.28 17.73
N LYS A 82 -17.50 6.11 17.72
CA LYS A 82 -18.97 5.98 17.54
C LYS A 82 -19.75 6.67 18.66
N LYS A 83 -19.25 6.63 19.89
CA LYS A 83 -19.91 7.24 21.06
C LYS A 83 -19.77 8.76 21.09
N HIS A 84 -18.59 9.29 20.78
CA HIS A 84 -18.29 10.72 20.89
C HIS A 84 -18.46 11.49 19.58
N ASP A 85 -18.46 10.81 18.44
CA ASP A 85 -18.60 11.36 17.10
C ASP A 85 -19.44 10.42 16.22
N SER A 86 -20.71 10.24 16.60
CA SER A 86 -21.63 9.33 15.91
C SER A 86 -21.89 9.72 14.44
N ALA A 87 -21.80 11.02 14.14
CA ALA A 87 -21.95 11.56 12.79
C ALA A 87 -20.64 11.53 11.96
N GLY A 88 -19.48 11.29 12.60
CA GLY A 88 -18.17 11.24 11.93
C GLY A 88 -17.61 12.61 11.53
N VAL A 89 -18.15 13.71 12.08
CA VAL A 89 -17.72 15.08 11.74
C VAL A 89 -16.34 15.37 12.32
N GLY A 90 -16.08 14.95 13.55
CA GLY A 90 -14.78 15.09 14.20
C GLY A 90 -13.69 14.32 13.44
N MET A 91 -13.98 13.10 13.01
CA MET A 91 -13.08 12.27 12.21
C MET A 91 -12.73 12.95 10.88
N ALA A 92 -13.72 13.53 10.19
CA ALA A 92 -13.50 14.24 8.93
C ALA A 92 -12.64 15.51 9.10
N ILE A 93 -12.89 16.31 10.14
CA ILE A 93 -12.11 17.52 10.42
C ILE A 93 -10.64 17.18 10.69
N ILE A 94 -10.38 16.15 11.48
CA ILE A 94 -9.02 15.69 11.80
C ILE A 94 -8.31 15.23 10.53
N ALA A 95 -8.97 14.40 9.71
CA ALA A 95 -8.41 13.91 8.46
C ALA A 95 -8.05 15.06 7.49
N MET A 96 -8.98 15.99 7.28
CA MET A 96 -8.74 17.16 6.42
C MET A 96 -7.60 18.04 6.96
N SER A 97 -7.58 18.30 8.26
CA SER A 97 -6.55 19.14 8.90
C SER A 97 -5.15 18.58 8.70
N VAL A 98 -4.98 17.27 8.88
CA VAL A 98 -3.68 16.60 8.68
C VAL A 98 -3.20 16.72 7.23
N VAL A 99 -4.10 16.57 6.25
CA VAL A 99 -3.76 16.72 4.82
C VAL A 99 -3.30 18.15 4.52
N PHE A 100 -4.05 19.16 4.97
CA PHE A 100 -3.67 20.56 4.76
C PHE A 100 -2.33 20.89 5.41
N ILE A 101 -2.09 20.44 6.65
CA ILE A 101 -0.81 20.65 7.33
C ILE A 101 0.32 19.99 6.55
N GLY A 102 0.12 18.77 6.05
CA GLY A 102 1.10 18.07 5.22
C GLY A 102 1.47 18.85 3.95
N LEU A 103 0.48 19.37 3.24
CA LEU A 103 0.70 20.17 2.03
C LEU A 103 1.40 21.50 2.33
N ILE A 104 1.04 22.17 3.44
CA ILE A 104 1.68 23.42 3.87
C ILE A 104 3.16 23.16 4.21
N LEU A 105 3.46 22.11 4.95
CA LEU A 105 4.83 21.74 5.28
C LEU A 105 5.64 21.45 4.02
N LEU A 106 5.07 20.68 3.09
CA LEU A 106 5.71 20.36 1.82
C LEU A 106 5.99 21.63 0.98
N PHE A 107 5.02 22.55 0.93
CA PHE A 107 5.19 23.84 0.27
C PHE A 107 6.33 24.65 0.88
N ILE A 108 6.39 24.74 2.21
CA ILE A 108 7.47 25.45 2.91
C ILE A 108 8.82 24.80 2.60
N SER A 109 8.91 23.47 2.63
CA SER A 109 10.14 22.73 2.28
C SER A 109 10.62 23.07 0.88
N PHE A 110 9.77 22.99 -0.14
CA PHE A 110 10.16 23.34 -1.51
C PHE A 110 10.53 24.81 -1.67
N LYS A 111 9.82 25.71 -1.00
CA LYS A 111 10.11 27.14 -1.04
C LYS A 111 11.49 27.45 -0.44
N VAL A 112 11.85 26.82 0.68
CA VAL A 112 13.16 27.00 1.32
C VAL A 112 14.27 26.42 0.45
N VAL A 113 14.12 25.20 -0.05
CA VAL A 113 15.11 24.55 -0.92
C VAL A 113 15.30 25.35 -2.21
N GLY A 114 14.22 25.72 -2.89
CA GLY A 114 14.28 26.49 -4.13
C GLY A 114 14.93 27.86 -3.95
N ASN A 115 14.55 28.60 -2.91
CA ASN A 115 15.14 29.92 -2.65
C ASN A 115 16.62 29.83 -2.22
N THR A 116 17.02 28.75 -1.54
CA THR A 116 18.42 28.50 -1.17
C THR A 116 19.25 28.11 -2.39
N ALA A 117 18.72 27.28 -3.27
CA ALA A 117 19.36 26.90 -4.52
C ALA A 117 19.62 28.13 -5.40
N VAL A 118 18.60 28.97 -5.63
CA VAL A 118 18.75 30.21 -6.42
C VAL A 118 19.79 31.15 -5.78
N LYS A 119 19.76 31.33 -4.45
CA LYS A 119 20.77 32.15 -3.74
C LYS A 119 22.19 31.59 -3.90
N LEU A 120 22.37 30.26 -3.86
CA LEU A 120 23.68 29.65 -4.03
C LEU A 120 24.18 29.79 -5.46
N THR A 121 23.31 29.55 -6.45
CA THR A 121 23.62 29.74 -7.88
C THR A 121 24.04 31.17 -8.16
N ASN A 122 23.29 32.16 -7.69
CA ASN A 122 23.64 33.57 -7.88
C ASN A 122 24.97 33.93 -7.20
N ARG A 123 25.27 33.35 -6.02
CA ARG A 123 26.57 33.54 -5.36
C ARG A 123 27.73 32.92 -6.13
N ASN A 124 27.54 31.74 -6.73
CA ASN A 124 28.56 31.08 -7.53
C ASN A 124 28.79 31.81 -8.85
N ALA A 125 27.73 32.29 -9.51
CA ALA A 125 27.83 33.11 -10.72
C ALA A 125 28.60 34.42 -10.45
N MET A 126 28.28 35.13 -9.36
CA MET A 126 29.04 36.33 -8.95
C MET A 126 30.53 36.05 -8.75
N LYS A 127 30.89 34.91 -8.12
CA LYS A 127 32.28 34.51 -7.91
C LYS A 127 33.00 34.15 -9.22
N ALA A 128 32.34 33.44 -10.13
CA ALA A 128 32.91 33.06 -11.42
C ALA A 128 33.18 34.27 -12.33
N HIS A 129 32.33 35.30 -12.24
CA HIS A 129 32.47 36.53 -13.02
C HIS A 129 33.28 37.64 -12.33
N GLY A 130 33.81 37.41 -11.12
CA GLY A 130 34.65 38.38 -10.40
C GLY A 130 33.93 39.65 -9.93
N ILE A 131 32.60 39.63 -9.86
CA ILE A 131 31.78 40.79 -9.54
C ILE A 131 31.65 40.91 -8.02
N THR A 132 32.22 41.98 -7.45
CA THR A 132 32.13 42.31 -6.02
C THR A 132 30.88 43.13 -5.68
N ASP A 133 30.27 43.78 -6.68
CA ASP A 133 29.18 44.71 -6.46
C ASP A 133 27.79 44.07 -6.62
N LYS A 134 26.94 44.21 -5.59
CA LYS A 134 25.61 43.57 -5.55
C LYS A 134 24.62 44.16 -6.56
N ALA A 135 24.82 45.42 -6.96
CA ALA A 135 23.97 46.10 -7.94
C ALA A 135 24.21 45.56 -9.35
N GLU A 136 25.48 45.42 -9.75
CA GLU A 136 25.87 44.89 -11.07
C GLU A 136 25.50 43.40 -11.22
N ALA A 137 25.60 42.64 -10.12
CA ALA A 137 25.15 41.25 -10.09
C ALA A 137 23.63 41.08 -10.24
N LYS A 138 22.84 42.02 -9.71
CA LYS A 138 21.37 42.00 -9.86
C LYS A 138 20.95 42.38 -11.28
N GLU A 139 21.71 43.23 -11.95
CA GLU A 139 21.47 43.61 -13.35
C GLU A 139 21.86 42.48 -14.32
N LYS A 140 23.00 41.82 -14.10
CA LYS A 140 23.49 40.74 -14.97
C LYS A 140 22.87 39.36 -14.69
N PHE A 141 22.53 39.06 -13.43
CA PHE A 141 22.06 37.73 -12.99
C PHE A 141 20.79 37.76 -12.15
N GLY A 142 20.26 38.94 -11.79
CA GLY A 142 19.12 39.08 -10.88
C GLY A 142 17.75 38.99 -11.56
N GLY A 143 17.71 38.95 -12.89
CA GLY A 143 16.49 38.67 -13.64
C GLY A 143 16.28 37.16 -13.76
N THR A 144 15.25 36.62 -13.13
CA THR A 144 14.67 35.35 -13.59
C THR A 144 14.20 35.60 -15.03
N LEU A 145 14.90 35.03 -16.02
CA LEU A 145 14.47 35.09 -17.41
C LEU A 145 13.05 34.52 -17.50
N SER A 146 12.23 35.03 -18.42
CA SER A 146 10.89 34.48 -18.67
C SER A 146 11.02 33.01 -19.09
N GLY A 147 10.00 32.18 -18.80
CA GLY A 147 9.97 30.79 -19.24
C GLY A 147 10.15 30.64 -20.76
N GLU A 148 9.67 31.62 -21.53
CA GLU A 148 9.85 31.71 -22.98
C GLU A 148 11.33 31.89 -23.37
N GLN A 149 12.07 32.70 -22.62
CA GLN A 149 13.50 32.94 -22.86
C GLN A 149 14.31 31.68 -22.54
N TYR A 150 13.98 30.98 -21.44
CA TYR A 150 14.58 29.69 -21.15
C TYR A 150 14.26 28.63 -22.21
N ALA A 151 13.03 28.60 -22.72
CA ALA A 151 12.63 27.70 -23.81
C ALA A 151 13.37 28.01 -25.13
N ALA A 152 13.53 29.29 -25.46
CA ALA A 152 14.30 29.73 -26.62
C ALA A 152 15.80 29.37 -26.50
N ILE A 153 16.39 29.56 -25.31
CA ILE A 153 17.78 29.16 -25.02
C ILE A 153 17.92 27.63 -25.13
N ALA A 154 16.99 26.86 -24.57
CA ALA A 154 17.00 25.40 -24.65
C ALA A 154 16.86 24.90 -26.08
N MET A 155 15.97 25.50 -26.89
CA MET A 155 15.85 25.22 -28.33
C MET A 155 17.14 25.54 -29.08
N ALA A 156 17.75 26.70 -28.83
CA ALA A 156 19.01 27.07 -29.48
C ALA A 156 20.16 26.12 -29.11
N MET A 157 20.24 25.69 -27.85
CA MET A 157 21.22 24.67 -27.42
C MET A 157 20.94 23.31 -28.06
N HIS A 158 19.67 22.90 -28.14
CA HIS A 158 19.26 21.64 -28.76
C HIS A 158 19.63 21.61 -30.25
N GLU A 159 19.34 22.67 -30.99
CA GLU A 159 19.74 22.81 -32.39
C GLU A 159 21.27 22.78 -32.54
N TYR A 160 22.00 23.58 -31.74
CA TYR A 160 23.46 23.59 -31.78
C TYR A 160 24.09 22.22 -31.48
N MET A 161 23.55 21.48 -30.52
CA MET A 161 24.06 20.15 -30.18
C MET A 161 23.69 19.09 -31.23
N ASN A 162 22.53 19.20 -31.87
CA ASN A 162 22.13 18.31 -32.95
C ASN A 162 22.92 18.57 -34.24
N ASP A 163 23.27 19.82 -34.52
CA ASP A 163 24.06 20.23 -35.70
C ASP A 163 25.54 19.76 -35.63
N VAL A 164 26.02 19.35 -34.45
CA VAL A 164 27.39 18.86 -34.23
C VAL A 164 27.52 17.35 -34.46
N HIS A 165 26.41 16.63 -34.58
CA HIS A 165 26.42 15.21 -34.94
C HIS A 165 26.09 15.05 -36.43
N ASP A 166 27.09 14.65 -37.24
CA ASP A 166 26.85 14.18 -38.60
C ASP A 166 25.80 13.05 -38.52
N ILE A 167 24.63 13.27 -39.14
CA ILE A 167 23.62 12.22 -39.28
C ILE A 167 24.24 11.16 -40.19
N GLU A 168 24.83 10.12 -39.59
CA GLU A 168 25.39 9.02 -40.34
C GLU A 168 24.25 8.32 -41.09
N ASP A 169 24.20 8.50 -42.41
CA ASP A 169 23.33 7.72 -43.28
C ASP A 169 23.71 6.24 -43.11
N MET A 170 22.85 5.47 -42.44
CA MET A 170 23.00 4.03 -42.23
C MET A 170 22.76 3.23 -43.53
N ILE A 171 23.30 3.70 -44.66
CA ILE A 171 23.27 3.04 -45.96
C ILE A 171 24.70 2.60 -46.28
N LEU A 172 25.04 1.40 -45.84
CA LEU A 172 26.28 0.73 -46.22
C LEU A 172 26.15 0.19 -47.66
N THR A 173 26.47 1.00 -48.67
CA THR A 173 26.65 0.52 -50.06
C THR A 173 27.97 -0.23 -50.20
N ILE A 174 27.93 -1.54 -49.94
CA ILE A 174 29.07 -2.44 -50.18
C ILE A 174 29.01 -2.94 -51.62
N ASP A 175 29.94 -2.50 -52.46
CA ASP A 175 30.07 -3.01 -53.82
C ASP A 175 30.65 -4.43 -53.80
N LYS A 176 29.87 -5.42 -54.22
CA LYS A 176 30.28 -6.83 -54.16
C LYS A 176 31.22 -7.15 -55.33
N VAL A 177 32.51 -7.27 -55.03
CA VAL A 177 33.59 -7.56 -56.00
C VAL A 177 33.42 -8.92 -56.72
N LYS A 178 32.57 -9.84 -56.25
CA LYS A 178 32.32 -11.14 -56.89
C LYS A 178 30.83 -11.36 -57.18
N ARG A 179 30.51 -11.72 -58.42
CA ARG A 179 29.17 -12.18 -58.82
C ARG A 179 28.89 -13.56 -58.20
N THR A 180 27.83 -13.68 -57.41
CA THR A 180 27.38 -14.98 -56.88
C THR A 180 26.83 -15.83 -58.04
N TYR A 181 27.50 -16.92 -58.38
CA TYR A 181 26.98 -17.89 -59.35
C TYR A 181 25.76 -18.58 -58.73
N SER A 182 24.58 -18.43 -59.35
CA SER A 182 23.37 -19.16 -58.98
C SER A 182 23.11 -20.29 -59.97
N PRO A 183 23.08 -21.57 -59.52
CA PRO A 183 22.77 -22.70 -60.39
C PRO A 183 21.38 -22.61 -61.03
N TRP A 184 20.44 -21.87 -60.41
CA TRP A 184 19.04 -21.77 -60.82
C TRP A 184 18.84 -21.07 -62.18
N SER A 185 19.74 -20.16 -62.57
CA SER A 185 19.70 -19.53 -63.92
C SER A 185 20.76 -20.10 -64.88
N SER A 186 21.48 -21.15 -64.48
CA SER A 186 22.59 -21.63 -65.29
C SER A 186 22.10 -22.47 -66.48
N LYS A 187 22.33 -21.92 -67.68
CA LYS A 187 21.90 -22.50 -68.96
C LYS A 187 22.51 -23.88 -69.25
N ILE A 188 23.57 -24.25 -68.54
CA ILE A 188 24.24 -25.56 -68.66
C ILE A 188 23.32 -26.71 -68.29
N TYR A 189 22.40 -26.52 -67.33
CA TYR A 189 21.46 -27.58 -66.92
C TYR A 189 20.18 -27.61 -67.78
N THR A 190 19.95 -26.60 -68.63
CA THR A 190 18.77 -26.53 -69.51
C THR A 190 19.06 -27.01 -70.94
N LEU A 191 20.32 -27.29 -71.26
CA LEU A 191 20.71 -27.81 -72.58
C LEU A 191 20.59 -29.33 -72.59
N ARG A 192 19.84 -29.87 -73.56
CA ARG A 192 19.68 -31.30 -73.77
C ARG A 192 20.99 -31.87 -74.36
N GLU A 193 21.56 -32.88 -73.70
CA GLU A 193 22.70 -33.61 -74.25
C GLU A 193 22.29 -34.35 -75.53
N VAL A 194 23.08 -34.18 -76.60
CA VAL A 194 22.92 -34.94 -77.84
C VAL A 194 23.69 -36.26 -77.73
N PRO A 195 23.11 -37.40 -78.14
CA PRO A 195 23.76 -38.69 -78.03
C PRO A 195 25.04 -38.75 -78.87
N ARG A 196 26.10 -39.34 -78.32
CA ARG A 196 27.36 -39.59 -79.04
C ARG A 196 27.14 -40.63 -80.14
N ARG A 197 27.71 -40.36 -81.31
CA ARG A 197 27.63 -41.20 -82.52
C ARG A 197 28.65 -42.33 -82.48
#